data_AF-A0A2K3P458-F1
#
_entry.id   AF-A0A2K3P458-F1
#
_cell.length_a   1.000
_cell.length_b   1.000
_cell.length_c   1.000
_cell.angle_alpha   90.00
_cell.angle_beta   90.00
_cell.angle_gamma   90.00
#
_symmetry.space_group_name_H-M   'P 1'
#
loop_
_entity.id
_entity.type
_entity.pdbx_description
1 polymer ?
#
loop_
_entity_poly.entity_id
_entity_poly.type
_entity_poly.pdbx_seq_one_letter_code
_entity_poly.pdbx_strand_id
1 'polypeptide(L)'
;MAHAQEVRSSSLSKCDTYFQTIQSRKKLPQTLQETLTDSFAKIPVSSFPGVPGGKVIEILADTPVGEAVKILSESNILAAPVKDPNAGIGSDWRGRYLGIIDYSAIILWVMESAELAAVALSAGTATAAGVGAGTVGALGAIALGVTGPAAIAGLTAAAVGAAVAGGVAADKTMAKDAPQAANNLGEDFYKVILQEEPFKSTTVRSILKSYRWAPFVPVSKDSAMLTVLLLLSKYRLRNVPVIEPGKPDIVNFITQSAVVQGLEGCRGRDCFPQLRGLNRLFLLVQVISIQNNELILEAFKIMRDNQIGGLPVVEGPTKRIVGNLSIRDIRYLLLKPELFSNFRNLTVMDFMKKIVSASYESGKVTRPITCKPDSTLDSVIHTLASQSIHRIYTVDGQDQVVGVITLRDVISCFINEPDYHFDDYYGFAVKEMLNH
;
A
#
# COMPACT_ATOMS: atom_id res chain seq x y z
N MET A 1 10.99 -28.02 -1.75
CA MET A 1 9.51 -28.21 -1.73
C MET A 1 8.93 -28.08 -0.33
N ALA A 2 9.50 -28.70 0.72
CA ALA A 2 9.00 -28.59 2.10
C ALA A 2 8.91 -27.15 2.64
N HIS A 3 9.93 -26.31 2.42
CA HIS A 3 9.97 -24.93 2.94
C HIS A 3 8.90 -24.00 2.31
N ALA A 4 8.50 -24.24 1.06
CA ALA A 4 7.42 -23.49 0.42
C ALA A 4 6.04 -23.91 0.98
N GLN A 5 5.85 -25.21 1.21
CA GLN A 5 4.62 -25.78 1.77
C GLN A 5 4.36 -25.35 3.22
N GLU A 6 5.42 -25.19 4.01
CA GLU A 6 5.35 -24.71 5.39
C GLU A 6 4.98 -23.22 5.48
N VAL A 7 5.60 -22.37 4.64
CA VAL A 7 5.25 -20.94 4.51
C VAL A 7 3.79 -20.77 4.03
N ARG A 8 3.32 -21.61 3.10
CA ARG A 8 1.94 -21.64 2.58
C ARG A 8 0.90 -21.94 3.66
N SER A 9 1.12 -22.96 4.49
CA SER A 9 0.19 -23.30 5.58
C SER A 9 0.12 -22.19 6.65
N SER A 10 1.26 -21.54 6.91
CA SER A 10 1.37 -20.48 7.92
C SER A 10 0.63 -19.19 7.53
N SER A 11 0.57 -18.86 6.24
CA SER A 11 -0.08 -17.63 5.76
C SER A 11 -1.61 -17.72 5.79
N LEU A 12 -2.17 -18.86 5.37
CA LEU A 12 -3.61 -19.14 5.53
C LEU A 12 -4.02 -19.15 6.99
N SER A 13 -3.26 -19.87 7.84
CA SER A 13 -3.51 -19.91 9.28
C SER A 13 -3.51 -18.50 9.90
N LYS A 14 -2.62 -17.60 9.45
CA LYS A 14 -2.63 -16.18 9.86
C LYS A 14 -3.87 -15.42 9.37
N CYS A 15 -4.34 -15.67 8.15
CA CYS A 15 -5.55 -15.04 7.62
C CYS A 15 -6.80 -15.52 8.36
N ASP A 16 -6.91 -16.82 8.64
CA ASP A 16 -8.00 -17.40 9.42
C ASP A 16 -8.00 -16.86 10.86
N THR A 17 -6.82 -16.81 11.50
CA THR A 17 -6.67 -16.24 12.86
C THR A 17 -7.08 -14.78 12.90
N TYR A 18 -6.63 -13.97 11.92
CA TYR A 18 -7.05 -12.57 11.80
C TYR A 18 -8.56 -12.45 11.62
N PHE A 19 -9.13 -13.23 10.68
CA PHE A 19 -10.56 -13.16 10.37
C PHE A 19 -11.41 -13.59 11.58
N GLN A 20 -11.08 -14.69 12.24
CA GLN A 20 -11.74 -15.14 13.48
C GLN A 20 -11.61 -14.12 14.62
N THR A 21 -10.45 -13.48 14.76
CA THR A 21 -10.24 -12.40 15.75
C THR A 21 -11.18 -11.22 15.47
N ILE A 22 -11.33 -10.84 14.20
CA ILE A 22 -12.25 -9.78 13.80
C ILE A 22 -13.71 -10.24 13.97
N GLN A 23 -14.06 -11.47 13.64
CA GLN A 23 -15.41 -12.02 13.83
C GLN A 23 -15.81 -12.06 15.32
N SER A 24 -14.92 -12.53 16.21
CA SER A 24 -15.19 -12.59 17.66
C SER A 24 -15.35 -11.22 18.32
N ARG A 25 -14.75 -10.17 17.74
CA ARG A 25 -14.86 -8.78 18.23
C ARG A 25 -16.11 -8.07 17.72
N LYS A 26 -16.71 -8.55 16.62
CA LYS A 26 -17.97 -8.00 16.13
C LYS A 26 -19.11 -8.40 17.04
N LYS A 27 -20.02 -7.45 17.24
CA LYS A 27 -21.30 -7.66 17.92
C LYS A 27 -22.46 -7.49 16.95
N LEU A 28 -22.33 -8.09 15.77
CA LEU A 28 -23.43 -8.15 14.80
C LEU A 28 -24.17 -9.48 14.96
N PRO A 29 -25.51 -9.49 15.02
CA PRO A 29 -26.28 -10.72 15.11
C PRO A 29 -25.89 -11.68 13.97
N GLN A 30 -25.68 -12.95 14.28
CA GLN A 30 -25.27 -13.95 13.28
C GLN A 30 -26.25 -14.02 12.11
N THR A 31 -27.55 -14.00 12.40
CA THR A 31 -28.64 -13.99 11.40
C THR A 31 -28.55 -12.80 10.43
N LEU A 32 -28.07 -11.64 10.92
CA LEU A 32 -27.86 -10.46 10.09
C LEU A 32 -26.70 -10.68 9.12
N GLN A 33 -25.61 -11.27 9.62
CA GLN A 33 -24.43 -11.57 8.81
C GLN A 33 -24.74 -12.62 7.74
N GLU A 34 -25.51 -13.66 8.09
CA GLU A 34 -25.98 -14.68 7.15
C GLU A 34 -26.84 -14.04 6.05
N THR A 35 -27.80 -13.20 6.43
CA THR A 35 -28.66 -12.48 5.46
C THR A 35 -27.86 -11.59 4.51
N LEU A 36 -26.87 -10.86 5.03
CA LEU A 36 -26.00 -10.00 4.22
C LEU A 36 -25.10 -10.85 3.31
N THR A 37 -24.54 -11.94 3.84
CA THR A 37 -23.69 -12.88 3.10
C THR A 37 -24.47 -13.48 1.93
N ASP A 38 -25.69 -13.96 2.16
CA ASP A 38 -26.58 -14.48 1.12
C ASP A 38 -26.97 -13.44 0.07
N SER A 39 -27.12 -12.18 0.50
CA SER A 39 -27.41 -11.07 -0.42
C SER A 39 -26.21 -10.81 -1.33
N PHE A 40 -25.00 -10.73 -0.77
CA PHE A 40 -23.77 -10.53 -1.56
C PHE A 40 -23.41 -11.75 -2.42
N ALA A 41 -23.80 -12.96 -2.03
CA ALA A 41 -23.64 -14.17 -2.86
C ALA A 41 -24.45 -14.10 -4.17
N LYS A 42 -25.56 -13.35 -4.18
CA LYS A 42 -26.47 -13.23 -5.34
C LYS A 42 -26.16 -12.06 -6.27
N ILE A 43 -25.34 -11.10 -5.83
CA ILE A 43 -24.99 -9.93 -6.63
C ILE A 43 -23.77 -10.28 -7.49
N PRO A 44 -23.83 -10.14 -8.82
CA PRO A 44 -22.66 -10.39 -9.67
C PRO A 44 -21.67 -9.24 -9.61
N VAL A 45 -20.38 -9.53 -9.76
CA VAL A 45 -19.29 -8.54 -9.82
C VAL A 45 -19.51 -7.50 -10.92
N SER A 46 -20.19 -7.85 -12.02
CA SER A 46 -20.59 -6.92 -13.07
C SER A 46 -21.45 -5.74 -12.59
N SER A 47 -22.04 -5.83 -11.39
CA SER A 47 -22.79 -4.73 -10.76
C SER A 47 -21.89 -3.65 -10.18
N PHE A 48 -20.58 -3.91 -9.97
CA PHE A 48 -19.64 -2.87 -9.55
C PHE A 48 -19.43 -1.85 -10.68
N PRO A 49 -19.44 -0.54 -10.40
CA PRO A 49 -19.01 0.45 -11.38
C PRO A 49 -17.61 0.16 -11.92
N GLY A 50 -17.41 0.49 -13.20
CA GLY A 50 -16.10 0.46 -13.83
C GLY A 50 -15.15 1.48 -13.22
N VAL A 51 -13.86 1.35 -13.54
CA VAL A 51 -12.87 2.39 -13.20
C VAL A 51 -13.24 3.74 -13.86
N PRO A 52 -13.01 4.89 -13.19
CA PRO A 52 -13.45 6.19 -13.70
C PRO A 52 -12.94 6.54 -15.11
N GLY A 53 -11.76 6.06 -15.49
CA GLY A 53 -11.16 6.28 -16.82
C GLY A 53 -11.61 5.29 -17.90
N GLY A 54 -12.55 4.39 -17.62
CA GLY A 54 -13.07 3.38 -18.56
C GLY A 54 -12.11 2.24 -18.90
N LYS A 55 -10.81 2.37 -18.61
CA LYS A 55 -9.80 1.34 -18.80
C LYS A 55 -8.87 1.26 -17.58
N VAL A 56 -8.48 0.03 -17.23
CA VAL A 56 -7.46 -0.20 -16.20
C VAL A 56 -6.09 0.12 -16.78
N ILE A 57 -5.31 0.92 -16.05
CA ILE A 57 -3.94 1.27 -16.41
C ILE A 57 -3.03 0.14 -15.93
N GLU A 58 -2.25 -0.40 -16.86
CA GLU A 58 -1.38 -1.56 -16.67
C GLU A 58 0.07 -1.13 -16.90
N ILE A 59 1.01 -1.72 -16.17
CA ILE A 59 2.46 -1.46 -16.34
C ILE A 59 3.13 -2.73 -16.87
N LEU A 60 4.00 -2.62 -17.87
CA LEU A 60 4.73 -3.79 -18.37
C LEU A 60 5.84 -4.21 -17.40
N ALA A 61 6.10 -5.51 -17.31
CA ALA A 61 7.07 -6.06 -16.37
C ALA A 61 8.52 -5.62 -16.65
N ASP A 62 8.86 -5.34 -17.90
CA ASP A 62 10.16 -4.82 -18.35
C ASP A 62 10.26 -3.29 -18.27
N THR A 63 9.19 -2.59 -17.88
CA THR A 63 9.21 -1.14 -17.67
C THR A 63 10.24 -0.79 -16.58
N PRO A 64 11.13 0.19 -16.80
CA PRO A 64 12.01 0.70 -15.75
C PRO A 64 11.21 1.21 -14.56
N VAL A 65 11.73 1.03 -13.34
CA VAL A 65 11.05 1.48 -12.11
C VAL A 65 10.79 2.98 -12.15
N GLY A 66 11.73 3.75 -12.72
CA GLY A 66 11.56 5.18 -12.94
C GLY A 66 10.29 5.50 -13.73
N GLU A 67 10.13 4.89 -14.90
CA GLU A 67 8.96 5.09 -15.76
C GLU A 67 7.66 4.60 -15.10
N ALA A 68 7.71 3.52 -14.31
CA ALA A 68 6.56 3.06 -13.54
C ALA A 68 6.08 4.11 -12.52
N VAL A 69 7.00 4.80 -11.82
CA VAL A 69 6.65 5.91 -10.90
C VAL A 69 5.96 7.05 -11.65
N LYS A 70 6.46 7.39 -12.84
CA LYS A 70 5.88 8.41 -13.71
C LYS A 70 4.45 8.03 -14.13
N ILE A 71 4.23 6.82 -14.63
CA ILE A 71 2.90 6.31 -15.01
C ILE A 71 1.92 6.40 -13.84
N LEU A 72 2.32 5.95 -12.63
CA LEU A 72 1.45 6.01 -11.44
C LEU A 72 1.08 7.47 -11.10
N SER A 73 2.04 8.39 -11.18
CA SER A 73 1.82 9.80 -10.84
C SER A 73 0.94 10.52 -11.86
N GLU A 74 1.28 10.44 -13.15
CA GLU A 74 0.55 11.12 -14.23
C GLU A 74 -0.88 10.61 -14.36
N SER A 75 -1.07 9.33 -14.07
CA SER A 75 -2.40 8.70 -14.06
C SER A 75 -3.17 8.93 -12.76
N ASN A 76 -2.56 9.58 -11.76
CA ASN A 76 -3.12 9.77 -10.41
C ASN A 76 -3.64 8.47 -9.77
N ILE A 77 -2.90 7.38 -9.91
CA ILE A 77 -3.20 6.07 -9.33
C ILE A 77 -2.11 5.66 -8.34
N LEU A 78 -2.46 4.80 -7.39
CA LEU A 78 -1.53 4.36 -6.34
C LEU A 78 -0.92 2.99 -6.61
N ALA A 79 -1.55 2.21 -7.48
CA ALA A 79 -1.15 0.86 -7.83
C ALA A 79 -1.65 0.50 -9.22
N ALA A 80 -0.94 -0.40 -9.89
CA ALA A 80 -1.32 -0.92 -11.20
C ALA A 80 -0.99 -2.43 -11.32
N PRO A 81 -1.81 -3.22 -12.04
CA PRO A 81 -1.43 -4.57 -12.45
C PRO A 81 -0.18 -4.55 -13.32
N VAL A 82 0.66 -5.58 -13.16
CA VAL A 82 1.89 -5.74 -13.95
C VAL A 82 1.71 -6.86 -14.97
N LYS A 83 1.82 -6.49 -16.26
CA LYS A 83 1.61 -7.38 -17.40
C LYS A 83 2.95 -7.91 -17.92
N ASP A 84 3.02 -9.21 -18.18
CA ASP A 84 4.18 -9.83 -18.81
C ASP A 84 4.19 -9.50 -20.32
N PRO A 85 5.21 -8.80 -20.84
CA PRO A 85 5.31 -8.50 -22.28
C PRO A 85 5.47 -9.76 -23.14
N ASN A 86 5.96 -10.87 -22.56
CA ASN A 86 6.17 -12.14 -23.26
C ASN A 86 4.95 -13.08 -23.17
N ALA A 87 3.85 -12.61 -22.61
CA ALA A 87 2.63 -13.39 -22.53
C ALA A 87 2.11 -13.69 -23.94
N GLY A 88 1.98 -14.98 -24.28
CA GLY A 88 1.38 -15.39 -25.54
C GLY A 88 -0.08 -14.92 -25.68
N ILE A 89 -0.63 -15.05 -26.89
CA ILE A 89 -2.04 -14.69 -27.23
C ILE A 89 -3.05 -15.69 -26.60
N GLY A 90 -2.60 -16.56 -25.68
CA GLY A 90 -3.47 -17.50 -24.98
C GLY A 90 -4.57 -16.79 -24.18
N SER A 91 -5.69 -17.50 -23.99
CA SER A 91 -6.84 -17.04 -23.22
C SER A 91 -6.65 -17.08 -21.71
N ASP A 92 -5.52 -17.61 -21.22
CA ASP A 92 -5.21 -17.70 -19.80
C ASP A 92 -4.50 -16.43 -19.30
N TRP A 93 -4.98 -15.88 -18.18
CA TRP A 93 -4.44 -14.69 -17.55
C TRP A 93 -3.14 -14.97 -16.77
N ARG A 94 -2.88 -16.23 -16.36
CA ARG A 94 -1.74 -16.58 -15.49
C ARG A 94 -0.38 -16.24 -16.08
N GLY A 95 -0.23 -16.49 -17.38
CA GLY A 95 0.98 -16.10 -18.11
C GLY A 95 1.03 -14.61 -18.44
N ARG A 96 -0.08 -13.89 -18.22
CA ARG A 96 -0.25 -12.49 -18.62
C ARG A 96 0.00 -11.50 -17.49
N TYR A 97 -0.34 -11.81 -16.25
CA TYR A 97 -0.16 -10.91 -15.12
C TYR A 97 0.74 -11.50 -14.03
N LEU A 98 1.76 -10.76 -13.65
CA LEU A 98 2.77 -11.20 -12.68
C LEU A 98 2.44 -10.80 -11.24
N GLY A 99 1.57 -9.79 -11.08
CA GLY A 99 1.25 -9.20 -9.79
C GLY A 99 0.78 -7.77 -9.91
N ILE A 100 0.94 -7.00 -8.83
CA ILE A 100 0.50 -5.62 -8.71
C ILE A 100 1.65 -4.81 -8.10
N ILE A 101 1.96 -3.67 -8.70
CA ILE A 101 2.99 -2.75 -8.21
C ILE A 101 2.33 -1.51 -7.61
N ASP A 102 2.87 -1.01 -6.50
CA ASP A 102 2.44 0.21 -5.83
C ASP A 102 3.65 1.05 -5.35
N TYR A 103 3.41 2.31 -4.95
CA TYR A 103 4.48 3.17 -4.43
C TYR A 103 5.23 2.58 -3.23
N SER A 104 4.55 1.80 -2.39
CA SER A 104 5.17 1.22 -1.20
C SER A 104 6.18 0.13 -1.56
N ALA A 105 5.87 -0.68 -2.57
CA ALA A 105 6.79 -1.68 -3.10
C ALA A 105 8.05 -1.05 -3.68
N ILE A 106 7.90 0.02 -4.46
CA ILE A 106 9.01 0.74 -5.07
C ILE A 106 9.90 1.36 -3.99
N ILE A 107 9.33 2.11 -3.04
CA ILE A 107 10.14 2.90 -2.11
C ILE A 107 10.79 2.01 -1.04
N LEU A 108 10.11 0.98 -0.57
CA LEU A 108 10.72 0.06 0.40
C LEU A 108 11.81 -0.79 -0.25
N TRP A 109 11.72 -1.11 -1.55
CA TRP A 109 12.83 -1.68 -2.30
C TRP A 109 14.04 -0.75 -2.35
N VAL A 110 13.83 0.56 -2.62
CA VAL A 110 14.91 1.56 -2.59
C VAL A 110 15.56 1.62 -1.20
N MET A 111 14.76 1.63 -0.14
CA MET A 111 15.24 1.71 1.24
C MET A 111 16.04 0.46 1.64
N GLU A 112 15.56 -0.72 1.28
CA GLU A 112 16.26 -1.99 1.55
C GLU A 112 17.58 -2.10 0.77
N SER A 113 17.58 -1.65 -0.48
CA SER A 113 18.81 -1.61 -1.29
C SER A 113 19.86 -0.68 -0.66
N ALA A 114 19.43 0.46 -0.12
CA ALA A 114 20.32 1.39 0.57
C ALA A 114 20.85 0.84 1.90
N GLU A 115 20.02 0.12 2.67
CA GLU A 115 20.45 -0.55 3.91
C GLU A 115 21.49 -1.64 3.63
N LEU A 116 21.23 -2.51 2.65
CA LEU A 116 22.17 -3.57 2.24
C LEU A 116 23.51 -3.01 1.79
N ALA A 117 23.49 -1.90 1.04
CA ALA A 117 24.71 -1.26 0.57
C ALA A 117 25.48 -0.58 1.72
N ALA A 118 24.80 0.03 2.68
CA ALA A 118 25.44 0.57 3.89
C ALA A 118 26.12 -0.53 4.72
N VAL A 119 25.46 -1.69 4.88
CA VAL A 119 26.05 -2.86 5.56
C VAL A 119 27.27 -3.36 4.80
N ALA A 120 27.21 -3.50 3.48
CA ALA A 120 28.34 -3.94 2.66
C ALA A 120 29.55 -2.99 2.78
N LEU A 121 29.32 -1.68 2.78
CA LEU A 121 30.37 -0.68 3.02
C LEU A 121 30.99 -0.81 4.42
N SER A 122 30.16 -1.02 5.45
CA SER A 122 30.66 -1.21 6.84
C SER A 122 31.43 -2.52 7.03
N ALA A 123 31.06 -3.59 6.30
CA ALA A 123 31.78 -4.84 6.32
C ALA A 123 33.11 -4.74 5.57
N GLY A 124 33.14 -4.02 4.43
CA GLY A 124 34.35 -3.79 3.66
C GLY A 124 35.38 -2.91 4.37
N THR A 125 34.94 -1.93 5.17
CA THR A 125 35.86 -1.12 5.99
C THR A 125 36.43 -1.91 7.17
N ALA A 126 35.69 -2.87 7.73
CA ALA A 126 36.20 -3.77 8.76
C ALA A 126 37.31 -4.71 8.23
N THR A 127 37.20 -5.19 6.99
CA THR A 127 38.27 -5.99 6.34
C THR A 127 39.48 -5.13 5.97
N ALA A 128 39.29 -3.85 5.64
CA ALA A 128 40.38 -2.91 5.37
C ALA A 128 41.14 -2.49 6.65
N ALA A 129 40.48 -2.45 7.81
CA ALA A 129 41.12 -2.10 9.08
C ALA A 129 42.04 -3.19 9.64
N GLY A 130 41.96 -4.43 9.14
CA GLY A 130 42.84 -5.55 9.51
C GLY A 130 44.12 -5.67 8.67
N VAL A 131 44.26 -4.87 7.61
CA VAL A 131 45.43 -4.87 6.73
C VAL A 131 46.08 -3.50 6.81
N GLY A 132 47.34 -3.45 7.24
CA GLY A 132 48.06 -2.22 7.59
C GLY A 132 47.96 -1.10 6.55
N ALA A 133 48.05 0.13 7.06
CA ALA A 133 47.93 1.39 6.35
C ALA A 133 48.65 1.42 4.99
N GLY A 134 47.88 1.24 3.93
CA GLY A 134 48.25 1.52 2.54
C GLY A 134 47.03 2.13 1.87
N THR A 135 47.14 3.39 1.47
CA THR A 135 46.08 4.19 0.84
C THR A 135 45.49 3.50 -0.38
N VAL A 136 44.30 2.92 -0.25
CA VAL A 136 43.42 2.58 -1.38
C VAL A 136 42.12 3.35 -1.19
N GLY A 137 42.12 4.60 -1.68
CA GLY A 137 40.91 5.41 -1.76
C GLY A 137 39.95 4.84 -2.80
N ALA A 138 38.67 4.72 -2.40
CA ALA A 138 37.39 4.81 -3.12
C ALA A 138 37.22 4.38 -4.62
N LEU A 139 38.21 3.83 -5.31
CA LEU A 139 38.13 3.40 -6.72
C LEU A 139 38.42 1.89 -6.91
N GLY A 140 38.64 1.16 -5.81
CA GLY A 140 39.11 -0.23 -5.82
C GLY A 140 38.09 -1.34 -6.09
N ALA A 141 36.87 -1.04 -6.56
CA ALA A 141 35.89 -2.09 -6.90
C ALA A 141 35.93 -2.51 -8.38
N ILE A 142 36.60 -1.74 -9.26
CA ILE A 142 36.68 -2.06 -10.70
C ILE A 142 37.74 -3.13 -11.00
N ALA A 143 38.66 -3.42 -10.07
CA ALA A 143 39.84 -4.25 -10.37
C ALA A 143 39.67 -5.78 -10.18
N LEU A 144 38.49 -6.32 -9.86
CA LEU A 144 38.34 -7.77 -9.58
C LEU A 144 37.30 -8.52 -10.42
N GLY A 145 36.71 -7.92 -11.46
CA GLY A 145 35.87 -8.67 -12.42
C GLY A 145 34.68 -9.41 -11.78
N VAL A 146 34.15 -8.92 -10.65
CA VAL A 146 33.04 -9.57 -9.94
C VAL A 146 31.71 -9.15 -10.57
N THR A 147 31.22 -9.96 -11.51
CA THR A 147 29.86 -9.85 -12.07
C THR A 147 28.83 -10.49 -11.13
N GLY A 148 28.68 -9.90 -9.93
CA GLY A 148 27.76 -10.41 -8.90
C GLY A 148 26.86 -9.34 -8.28
N PRO A 149 25.80 -9.73 -7.56
CA PRO A 149 24.83 -8.81 -6.93
C PRO A 149 25.47 -7.74 -6.02
N ALA A 150 26.63 -8.02 -5.43
CA ALA A 150 27.37 -7.10 -4.57
C ALA A 150 27.98 -5.90 -5.34
N ALA A 151 28.33 -6.05 -6.61
CA ALA A 151 28.86 -4.96 -7.44
C ALA A 151 27.76 -3.94 -7.80
N ILE A 152 26.53 -4.43 -8.02
CA ILE A 152 25.34 -3.61 -8.26
C ILE A 152 24.94 -2.85 -6.97
N ALA A 153 25.07 -3.47 -5.80
CA ALA A 153 24.85 -2.81 -4.50
C ALA A 153 25.86 -1.69 -4.20
N GLY A 154 27.13 -1.85 -4.62
CA GLY A 154 28.17 -0.82 -4.45
C GLY A 154 27.97 0.42 -5.33
N LEU A 155 27.56 0.22 -6.59
CA LEU A 155 27.22 1.31 -7.52
C LEU A 155 25.98 2.09 -7.08
N THR A 156 24.99 1.40 -6.50
CA THR A 156 23.72 2.02 -6.06
C THR A 156 23.87 2.90 -4.81
N ALA A 157 24.71 2.54 -3.83
CA ALA A 157 24.95 3.43 -2.68
C ALA A 157 25.72 4.70 -3.05
N ALA A 158 26.71 4.60 -3.93
CA ALA A 158 27.51 5.75 -4.36
C ALA A 158 26.69 6.72 -5.21
N ALA A 159 25.88 6.21 -6.15
CA ALA A 159 25.01 7.05 -7.00
C ALA A 159 23.89 7.72 -6.20
N VAL A 160 23.19 6.97 -5.34
CA VAL A 160 22.12 7.52 -4.49
C VAL A 160 22.69 8.53 -3.49
N GLY A 161 23.92 8.37 -2.99
CA GLY A 161 24.58 9.33 -2.11
C GLY A 161 25.13 10.58 -2.82
N ALA A 162 25.68 10.42 -4.02
CA ALA A 162 26.23 11.53 -4.81
C ALA A 162 25.15 12.44 -5.40
N ALA A 163 23.99 11.89 -5.78
CA ALA A 163 22.85 12.69 -6.23
C ALA A 163 22.31 13.66 -5.16
N VAL A 164 22.53 13.37 -3.86
CA VAL A 164 22.05 14.22 -2.74
C VAL A 164 22.89 15.47 -2.54
N ALA A 165 24.16 15.48 -2.96
CA ALA A 165 25.09 16.57 -2.65
C ALA A 165 25.07 17.74 -3.65
N GLY A 166 24.48 17.56 -4.85
CA GLY A 166 24.67 18.48 -5.99
C GLY A 166 23.59 19.54 -6.25
N GLY A 167 22.52 19.63 -5.45
CA GLY A 167 21.32 20.39 -5.83
C GLY A 167 20.98 21.58 -4.94
N VAL A 168 21.85 22.60 -4.83
CA VAL A 168 21.45 23.89 -4.24
C VAL A 168 22.06 25.05 -5.04
N ALA A 169 21.26 25.66 -5.93
CA ALA A 169 21.44 27.04 -6.38
C ALA A 169 20.09 27.63 -6.85
N ALA A 170 19.79 28.83 -6.34
CA ALA A 170 18.73 29.85 -6.60
C ALA A 170 17.71 29.64 -7.74
N ASP A 171 16.44 30.11 -7.68
CA ASP A 171 16.01 31.44 -7.22
C ASP A 171 14.49 31.55 -6.91
N LYS A 172 14.09 32.64 -6.23
CA LYS A 172 12.72 32.98 -5.80
C LYS A 172 11.92 33.72 -6.89
N THR A 173 10.64 33.36 -7.11
CA THR A 173 9.55 34.34 -7.39
C THR A 173 8.14 33.71 -7.34
N MET A 174 7.14 34.57 -7.13
CA MET A 174 5.77 34.29 -6.66
C MET A 174 4.72 33.95 -7.74
N ALA A 175 3.78 33.09 -7.32
CA ALA A 175 2.31 33.17 -7.45
C ALA A 175 1.55 32.75 -8.75
N LYS A 176 0.51 31.94 -8.45
CA LYS A 176 -0.74 31.58 -9.14
C LYS A 176 -0.74 30.33 -10.05
N ASP A 177 -1.78 29.52 -9.84
CA ASP A 177 -2.23 28.31 -10.56
C ASP A 177 -1.70 26.93 -10.09
N ALA A 178 -2.41 26.38 -9.09
CA ALA A 178 -2.10 25.14 -8.35
C ALA A 178 -2.20 23.80 -9.12
N PRO A 179 -2.90 23.65 -10.26
CA PRO A 179 -2.79 22.44 -11.10
C PRO A 179 -1.47 22.38 -11.90
N GLN A 180 -0.82 23.53 -12.10
CA GLN A 180 0.34 23.67 -12.99
C GLN A 180 1.67 23.65 -12.23
N ALA A 181 1.67 24.01 -10.94
CA ALA A 181 2.86 23.96 -10.07
C ALA A 181 3.33 22.52 -9.76
N ALA A 182 2.41 21.53 -9.72
CA ALA A 182 2.77 20.11 -9.62
C ALA A 182 3.35 19.57 -10.93
N ASN A 183 2.94 20.13 -12.08
CA ASN A 183 3.47 19.74 -13.38
C ASN A 183 4.87 20.32 -13.62
N ASN A 184 5.12 21.58 -13.26
CA ASN A 184 6.38 22.25 -13.61
C ASN A 184 7.58 21.87 -12.71
N LEU A 185 7.38 21.55 -11.42
CA LEU A 185 8.47 20.98 -10.59
C LEU A 185 8.56 19.46 -10.71
N GLY A 186 7.45 18.78 -11.06
CA GLY A 186 7.41 17.34 -11.26
C GLY A 186 8.21 16.90 -12.49
N GLU A 187 8.03 17.56 -13.64
CA GLU A 187 8.68 17.15 -14.88
C GLU A 187 10.21 17.19 -14.83
N ASP A 188 10.80 18.24 -14.27
CA ASP A 188 12.26 18.35 -14.18
C ASP A 188 12.85 17.44 -13.11
N PHE A 189 12.12 17.19 -12.02
CA PHE A 189 12.51 16.22 -11.01
C PHE A 189 12.48 14.79 -11.54
N TYR A 190 11.44 14.41 -12.30
CA TYR A 190 11.33 13.10 -12.93
C TYR A 190 12.44 12.86 -13.94
N LYS A 191 12.85 13.90 -14.68
CA LYS A 191 14.01 13.82 -15.59
C LYS A 191 15.32 13.57 -14.87
N VAL A 192 15.47 13.98 -13.61
CA VAL A 192 16.71 13.80 -12.86
C VAL A 192 16.70 12.48 -12.11
N ILE A 193 15.80 12.28 -11.15
CA ILE A 193 15.86 11.10 -10.25
C ILE A 193 15.50 9.78 -10.94
N LEU A 194 14.58 9.78 -11.91
CA LEU A 194 14.23 8.55 -12.62
C LEU A 194 15.30 8.13 -13.65
N GLN A 195 16.23 9.03 -13.98
CA GLN A 195 17.39 8.76 -14.82
C GLN A 195 18.62 8.31 -14.03
N GLU A 196 18.56 8.39 -12.70
CA GLU A 196 19.61 7.89 -11.82
C GLU A 196 19.50 6.37 -11.59
N GLU A 197 20.63 5.76 -11.28
CA GLU A 197 20.67 4.39 -10.79
C GLU A 197 20.16 4.33 -9.33
N PRO A 198 19.35 3.32 -8.93
CA PRO A 198 18.95 2.15 -9.71
C PRO A 198 17.63 2.29 -10.51
N PHE A 199 16.95 3.45 -10.48
CA PHE A 199 15.61 3.63 -11.08
C PHE A 199 15.59 3.41 -12.59
N LYS A 200 16.70 3.74 -13.26
CA LYS A 200 16.86 3.61 -14.71
C LYS A 200 17.06 2.17 -15.19
N SER A 201 17.92 1.40 -14.52
CA SER A 201 18.28 0.03 -14.98
C SER A 201 17.37 -1.06 -14.41
N THR A 202 16.76 -0.81 -13.24
CA THR A 202 15.92 -1.80 -12.58
C THR A 202 14.55 -1.85 -13.21
N THR A 203 14.08 -3.04 -13.54
CA THR A 203 12.74 -3.24 -14.12
C THR A 203 11.72 -3.59 -13.05
N VAL A 204 10.45 -3.27 -13.29
CA VAL A 204 9.34 -3.61 -12.38
C VAL A 204 9.31 -5.10 -12.02
N ARG A 205 9.60 -5.99 -12.98
CA ARG A 205 9.68 -7.45 -12.76
C ARG A 205 10.59 -7.81 -11.59
N SER A 206 11.74 -7.16 -11.49
CA SER A 206 12.76 -7.49 -10.48
C SER A 206 12.34 -7.10 -9.06
N ILE A 207 11.45 -6.11 -8.92
CA ILE A 207 11.05 -5.58 -7.61
C ILE A 207 9.66 -6.03 -7.15
N LEU A 208 8.89 -6.70 -8.02
CA LEU A 208 7.53 -7.16 -7.74
C LEU A 208 7.43 -8.01 -6.46
N LYS A 209 8.49 -8.78 -6.15
CA LYS A 209 8.54 -9.67 -4.99
C LYS A 209 9.17 -9.05 -3.75
N SER A 210 9.64 -7.80 -3.81
CA SER A 210 10.42 -7.17 -2.75
C SER A 210 9.59 -6.83 -1.51
N TYR A 211 8.35 -6.37 -1.67
CA TYR A 211 7.53 -5.97 -0.52
C TYR A 211 6.03 -6.20 -0.73
N ARG A 212 5.41 -6.84 0.28
CA ARG A 212 3.97 -7.19 0.33
C ARG A 212 3.44 -7.69 -1.01
N TRP A 213 4.24 -8.55 -1.66
CA TRP A 213 3.83 -9.25 -2.86
C TRP A 213 2.48 -9.93 -2.61
N ALA A 214 1.56 -9.69 -3.52
CA ALA A 214 0.28 -10.35 -3.56
C ALA A 214 0.15 -11.02 -4.93
N PRO A 215 -0.30 -12.29 -4.97
CA PRO A 215 -0.58 -12.93 -6.24
C PRO A 215 -1.63 -12.14 -6.99
N PHE A 216 -1.55 -12.19 -8.32
CA PHE A 216 -2.61 -11.69 -9.16
C PHE A 216 -3.78 -12.68 -9.09
N VAL A 217 -4.86 -12.28 -8.41
CA VAL A 217 -6.03 -13.13 -8.18
C VAL A 217 -7.26 -12.44 -8.76
N PRO A 218 -7.60 -12.72 -10.03
CA PRO A 218 -8.75 -12.08 -10.66
C PRO A 218 -10.05 -12.79 -10.30
N VAL A 219 -11.15 -12.05 -10.41
CA VAL A 219 -12.52 -12.60 -10.44
C VAL A 219 -13.16 -12.37 -11.80
N SER A 220 -14.07 -13.24 -12.21
CA SER A 220 -14.90 -13.01 -13.39
C SER A 220 -16.03 -12.01 -13.10
N LYS A 221 -16.52 -11.28 -14.12
CA LYS A 221 -17.74 -10.45 -14.05
C LYS A 221 -18.97 -11.20 -13.51
N ASP A 222 -19.05 -12.51 -13.73
CA ASP A 222 -20.18 -13.33 -13.29
C ASP A 222 -19.98 -13.93 -11.89
N SER A 223 -18.82 -13.69 -11.27
CA SER A 223 -18.56 -14.14 -9.90
C SER A 223 -19.47 -13.42 -8.91
N ALA A 224 -19.71 -14.04 -7.77
CA ALA A 224 -20.43 -13.42 -6.67
C ALA A 224 -19.63 -12.25 -6.06
N MET A 225 -20.35 -11.21 -5.64
CA MET A 225 -19.80 -10.07 -4.92
C MET A 225 -19.12 -10.50 -3.62
N LEU A 226 -19.69 -11.51 -2.96
CA LEU A 226 -19.15 -12.11 -1.75
C LEU A 226 -17.68 -12.53 -1.92
N THR A 227 -17.30 -13.08 -3.07
CA THR A 227 -15.91 -13.46 -3.38
C THR A 227 -14.96 -12.26 -3.28
N VAL A 228 -15.36 -11.11 -3.84
CA VAL A 228 -14.57 -9.87 -3.77
C VAL A 228 -14.43 -9.38 -2.34
N LEU A 229 -15.52 -9.40 -1.57
CA LEU A 229 -15.51 -8.93 -0.18
C LEU A 229 -14.59 -9.79 0.70
N LEU A 230 -14.65 -11.11 0.56
CA LEU A 230 -13.77 -12.06 1.25
C LEU A 230 -12.29 -11.91 0.83
N LEU A 231 -12.01 -11.72 -0.47
CA LEU A 231 -10.64 -11.46 -0.96
C LEU A 231 -10.04 -10.20 -0.34
N LEU A 232 -10.82 -9.12 -0.27
CA LEU A 232 -10.41 -7.84 0.31
C LEU A 232 -10.33 -7.85 1.85
N SER A 233 -11.11 -8.72 2.49
CA SER A 233 -11.17 -8.88 3.94
C SER A 233 -10.31 -10.02 4.45
N LYS A 234 -10.87 -11.24 4.50
CA LYS A 234 -10.25 -12.46 5.02
C LYS A 234 -8.87 -12.71 4.41
N TYR A 235 -8.78 -12.69 3.08
CA TYR A 235 -7.53 -13.00 2.36
C TYR A 235 -6.57 -11.82 2.23
N ARG A 236 -6.93 -10.69 2.85
CA ARG A 236 -6.06 -9.53 3.04
C ARG A 236 -5.53 -8.92 1.73
N LEU A 237 -6.21 -9.13 0.59
CA LEU A 237 -5.92 -8.38 -0.63
C LEU A 237 -6.33 -6.90 -0.47
N ARG A 238 -5.68 -6.02 -1.23
CA ARG A 238 -5.97 -4.58 -1.21
C ARG A 238 -6.87 -4.14 -2.36
N ASN A 239 -6.87 -4.94 -3.41
CA ASN A 239 -7.60 -4.75 -4.64
C ASN A 239 -7.87 -6.14 -5.26
N VAL A 240 -8.86 -6.19 -6.15
CA VAL A 240 -9.30 -7.39 -6.86
C VAL A 240 -9.45 -7.04 -8.34
N PRO A 241 -8.57 -7.55 -9.21
CA PRO A 241 -8.74 -7.46 -10.66
C PRO A 241 -10.00 -8.20 -11.12
N VAL A 242 -10.65 -7.68 -12.16
CA VAL A 242 -11.81 -8.32 -12.80
C VAL A 242 -11.48 -8.61 -14.24
N ILE A 243 -11.82 -9.82 -14.69
CA ILE A 243 -11.67 -10.29 -16.08
C ILE A 243 -13.02 -10.70 -16.66
N GLU A 244 -13.08 -10.82 -17.99
CA GLU A 244 -14.21 -11.45 -18.65
C GLU A 244 -13.98 -12.96 -18.79
N PRO A 245 -15.04 -13.80 -18.64
CA PRO A 245 -14.93 -15.22 -18.91
C PRO A 245 -14.31 -15.48 -20.30
N GLY A 246 -13.28 -16.31 -20.35
CA GLY A 246 -12.59 -16.67 -21.59
C GLY A 246 -11.70 -15.58 -22.19
N LYS A 247 -11.59 -14.39 -21.57
CA LYS A 247 -10.66 -13.34 -21.98
C LYS A 247 -9.59 -13.14 -20.91
N PRO A 248 -8.31 -13.02 -21.31
CA PRO A 248 -7.22 -12.93 -20.34
C PRO A 248 -7.04 -11.51 -19.80
N ASP A 249 -7.53 -10.48 -20.48
CA ASP A 249 -7.28 -9.07 -20.14
C ASP A 249 -8.22 -8.55 -19.04
N ILE A 250 -7.67 -7.70 -18.18
CA ILE A 250 -8.41 -7.04 -17.10
C ILE A 250 -9.37 -6.01 -17.67
N VAL A 251 -10.59 -6.03 -17.16
CA VAL A 251 -11.65 -5.07 -17.50
C VAL A 251 -12.03 -4.14 -16.35
N ASN A 252 -11.75 -4.51 -15.10
CA ASN A 252 -12.01 -3.65 -13.94
C ASN A 252 -11.02 -3.92 -12.79
N PHE A 253 -10.95 -3.01 -11.82
CA PHE A 253 -10.01 -3.08 -10.69
C PHE A 253 -10.67 -2.58 -9.40
N ILE A 254 -11.18 -3.49 -8.59
CA ILE A 254 -11.99 -3.16 -7.41
C ILE A 254 -11.08 -2.93 -6.20
N THR A 255 -11.30 -1.86 -5.44
CA THR A 255 -10.53 -1.53 -4.22
C THR A 255 -11.42 -1.56 -2.98
N GLN A 256 -10.83 -1.67 -1.79
CA GLN A 256 -11.57 -1.57 -0.52
C GLN A 256 -12.37 -0.26 -0.41
N SER A 257 -11.78 0.86 -0.85
CA SER A 257 -12.44 2.17 -0.82
C SER A 257 -13.67 2.20 -1.71
N ALA A 258 -13.62 1.56 -2.89
CA ALA A 258 -14.77 1.46 -3.80
C ALA A 258 -15.92 0.64 -3.18
N VAL A 259 -15.61 -0.43 -2.44
CA VAL A 259 -16.62 -1.19 -1.68
C VAL A 259 -17.30 -0.30 -0.65
N VAL A 260 -16.53 0.42 0.17
CA VAL A 260 -17.09 1.27 1.24
C VAL A 260 -17.86 2.46 0.66
N GLN A 261 -17.43 3.02 -0.47
CA GLN A 261 -18.20 4.03 -1.22
C GLN A 261 -19.52 3.45 -1.75
N GLY A 262 -19.52 2.20 -2.23
CA GLY A 262 -20.74 1.51 -2.64
C GLY A 262 -21.72 1.31 -1.48
N LEU A 263 -21.21 0.93 -0.30
CA LEU A 263 -22.01 0.83 0.93
C LEU A 263 -22.59 2.18 1.36
N GLU A 264 -21.81 3.25 1.29
CA GLU A 264 -22.30 4.62 1.55
C GLU A 264 -23.37 5.04 0.54
N GLY A 265 -23.23 4.67 -0.74
CA GLY A 265 -24.24 4.92 -1.76
C GLY A 265 -25.57 4.20 -1.50
N CYS A 266 -25.55 3.13 -0.69
CA CYS A 266 -26.74 2.42 -0.24
C CYS A 266 -27.41 3.08 0.97
N ARG A 267 -26.76 4.05 1.61
CA ARG A 267 -27.29 4.75 2.78
C ARG A 267 -28.60 5.46 2.45
N GLY A 268 -29.61 5.27 3.30
CA GLY A 268 -30.94 5.88 3.12
C GLY A 268 -31.77 5.27 1.98
N ARG A 269 -31.27 4.24 1.28
CA ARG A 269 -32.00 3.49 0.25
C ARG A 269 -32.46 2.13 0.81
N ASP A 270 -33.27 1.41 0.03
CA ASP A 270 -33.75 0.06 0.37
C ASP A 270 -32.72 -1.04 0.06
N CYS A 271 -31.53 -0.68 -0.42
CA CYS A 271 -30.42 -1.61 -0.49
C CYS A 271 -29.85 -1.84 0.92
N PHE A 272 -29.91 -3.09 1.38
CA PHE A 272 -29.43 -3.55 2.68
C PHE A 272 -30.09 -2.85 3.90
N PRO A 273 -31.43 -2.90 4.07
CA PRO A 273 -32.13 -2.33 5.23
C PRO A 273 -31.59 -2.84 6.57
N GLN A 274 -31.01 -4.03 6.57
CA GLN A 274 -30.30 -4.69 7.66
C GLN A 274 -29.18 -3.84 8.30
N LEU A 275 -28.60 -2.90 7.56
CA LEU A 275 -27.47 -2.08 8.03
C LEU A 275 -27.91 -0.91 8.92
N ARG A 276 -29.21 -0.58 8.94
CA ARG A 276 -29.75 0.55 9.69
C ARG A 276 -29.76 0.25 11.19
N GLY A 277 -29.31 1.20 12.01
CA GLY A 277 -29.40 1.12 13.48
C GLY A 277 -28.34 0.24 14.16
N LEU A 278 -27.25 -0.12 13.45
CA LEU A 278 -26.11 -0.84 14.02
C LEU A 278 -25.33 0.06 14.98
N ASN A 279 -25.76 0.05 16.24
CA ASN A 279 -25.39 1.07 17.22
C ASN A 279 -24.02 0.89 17.88
N ARG A 280 -23.27 -0.20 17.65
CA ARG A 280 -21.97 -0.39 18.33
C ARG A 280 -20.97 -1.18 17.50
N LEU A 281 -19.88 -0.52 17.13
CA LEU A 281 -18.67 -1.16 16.63
C LEU A 281 -17.68 -1.35 17.77
N PHE A 282 -17.43 -2.59 18.18
CA PHE A 282 -16.25 -2.90 18.99
C PHE A 282 -15.22 -3.65 18.16
N LEU A 283 -14.79 -3.04 17.05
CA LEU A 283 -13.70 -3.56 16.23
C LEU A 283 -12.33 -3.08 16.72
N LEU A 284 -12.20 -2.65 17.98
CA LEU A 284 -10.96 -2.06 18.45
C LEU A 284 -9.86 -3.12 18.40
N VAL A 285 -8.94 -2.93 17.46
CA VAL A 285 -7.69 -3.67 17.38
C VAL A 285 -6.61 -2.89 18.11
N GLN A 286 -5.67 -3.61 18.71
CA GLN A 286 -4.48 -3.03 19.31
C GLN A 286 -3.83 -2.07 18.32
N VAL A 287 -3.59 -0.84 18.78
CA VAL A 287 -3.06 0.22 17.94
C VAL A 287 -1.56 0.32 18.15
N ILE A 288 -0.83 0.15 17.06
CA ILE A 288 0.58 0.52 16.99
C ILE A 288 0.64 1.99 16.60
N SER A 289 1.31 2.80 17.40
CA SER A 289 1.43 4.25 17.23
C SER A 289 2.90 4.65 17.08
N ILE A 290 3.16 5.86 16.56
CA ILE A 290 4.50 6.44 16.50
C ILE A 290 4.52 7.84 17.14
N GLN A 291 5.60 8.19 17.83
CA GLN A 291 5.78 9.52 18.40
C GLN A 291 6.07 10.55 17.31
N ASN A 292 5.62 11.78 17.53
CA ASN A 292 5.76 12.87 16.56
C ASN A 292 7.22 13.27 16.26
N ASN A 293 8.12 13.05 17.21
CA ASN A 293 9.55 13.37 17.14
C ASN A 293 10.43 12.21 16.65
N GLU A 294 9.86 11.01 16.50
CA GLU A 294 10.57 9.87 15.90
C GLU A 294 10.80 10.11 14.40
N LEU A 295 11.75 9.35 13.83
CA LEU A 295 12.12 9.47 12.43
C LEU A 295 11.06 8.84 11.52
N ILE A 296 10.83 9.48 10.36
CA ILE A 296 9.88 8.99 9.36
C ILE A 296 10.26 7.59 8.83
N LEU A 297 11.57 7.30 8.77
CA LEU A 297 12.09 6.00 8.39
C LEU A 297 11.61 4.89 9.34
N GLU A 298 11.64 5.14 10.65
CA GLU A 298 11.15 4.19 11.65
C GLU A 298 9.63 3.97 11.52
N ALA A 299 8.88 5.01 11.15
CA ALA A 299 7.45 4.88 10.84
C ALA A 299 7.19 3.86 9.72
N PHE A 300 7.92 3.97 8.61
CA PHE A 300 7.75 3.06 7.47
C PHE A 300 8.27 1.64 7.78
N LYS A 301 9.31 1.50 8.60
CA LYS A 301 9.76 0.19 9.12
C LYS A 301 8.71 -0.47 9.98
N ILE A 302 8.14 0.24 10.96
CA ILE A 302 7.04 -0.26 11.79
C ILE A 302 5.87 -0.71 10.92
N MET A 303 5.51 0.06 9.88
CA MET A 303 4.45 -0.33 8.94
C MET A 303 4.79 -1.61 8.17
N ARG A 304 6.03 -1.75 7.71
CA ARG A 304 6.55 -2.94 7.00
C ARG A 304 6.49 -4.17 7.90
N ASP A 305 7.10 -4.09 9.07
CA ASP A 305 7.31 -5.22 9.97
C ASP A 305 5.99 -5.74 10.53
N ASN A 306 5.05 -4.83 10.79
CA ASN A 306 3.71 -5.18 11.29
C ASN A 306 2.68 -5.37 10.15
N GLN A 307 3.09 -5.20 8.89
CA GLN A 307 2.23 -5.30 7.70
C GLN A 307 0.96 -4.42 7.74
N ILE A 308 1.05 -3.25 8.36
CA ILE A 308 -0.05 -2.29 8.52
C ILE A 308 0.02 -1.16 7.49
N GLY A 309 -1.13 -0.61 7.13
CA GLY A 309 -1.21 0.47 6.13
C GLY A 309 -0.91 1.86 6.69
N GLY A 310 -0.69 1.98 8.01
CA GLY A 310 -0.21 3.20 8.65
C GLY A 310 -0.57 3.34 10.12
N LEU A 311 -0.22 4.50 10.66
CA LEU A 311 0.03 4.72 12.09
C LEU A 311 -0.64 6.03 12.54
N PRO A 312 -1.28 6.06 13.72
CA PRO A 312 -1.58 7.31 14.39
C PRO A 312 -0.27 7.90 14.90
N VAL A 313 -0.11 9.20 14.66
CA VAL A 313 1.00 9.98 15.19
C VAL A 313 0.53 10.56 16.51
N VAL A 314 1.28 10.27 17.57
CA VAL A 314 0.93 10.65 18.93
C VAL A 314 1.99 11.55 19.55
N GLU A 315 1.61 12.25 20.61
CA GLU A 315 2.50 13.12 21.37
C GLU A 315 2.43 12.79 22.86
N GLY A 316 3.62 12.75 23.47
CA GLY A 316 3.78 12.58 24.90
C GLY A 316 3.47 11.17 25.42
N PRO A 317 3.62 10.96 26.74
CA PRO A 317 3.41 9.66 27.37
C PRO A 317 1.94 9.21 27.35
N THR A 318 1.00 10.16 27.29
CA THR A 318 -0.45 9.89 27.26
C THR A 318 -0.94 9.46 25.88
N LYS A 319 -0.07 9.38 24.86
CA LYS A 319 -0.41 8.98 23.48
C LYS A 319 -1.58 9.79 22.88
N ARG A 320 -1.59 11.10 23.13
CA ARG A 320 -2.57 12.01 22.53
C ARG A 320 -2.37 12.06 21.03
N ILE A 321 -3.42 11.85 20.24
CA ILE A 321 -3.31 11.87 18.78
C ILE A 321 -3.06 13.29 18.27
N VAL A 322 -2.05 13.42 17.40
CA VAL A 322 -1.70 14.70 16.73
C VAL A 322 -1.68 14.57 15.21
N GLY A 323 -1.80 13.36 14.67
CA GLY A 323 -1.78 13.14 13.23
C GLY A 323 -2.04 11.71 12.79
N ASN A 324 -2.04 11.50 11.46
CA ASN A 324 -2.11 10.20 10.83
C ASN A 324 -1.04 10.12 9.74
N LEU A 325 -0.29 9.03 9.72
CA LEU A 325 0.65 8.71 8.65
C LEU A 325 0.19 7.44 7.93
N SER A 326 -0.02 7.52 6.62
CA SER A 326 -0.35 6.38 5.76
C SER A 326 0.87 5.89 5.00
N ILE A 327 0.92 4.59 4.71
CA ILE A 327 1.87 4.04 3.74
C ILE A 327 1.76 4.71 2.36
N ARG A 328 0.61 5.30 2.00
CA ARG A 328 0.48 6.07 0.76
C ARG A 328 1.33 7.32 0.76
N ASP A 329 1.58 7.91 1.93
CA ASP A 329 2.35 9.13 2.06
C ASP A 329 3.83 8.89 1.73
N ILE A 330 4.30 7.63 1.77
CA ILE A 330 5.65 7.25 1.36
C ILE A 330 5.96 7.78 -0.05
N ARG A 331 4.96 7.85 -0.94
CA ARG A 331 5.09 8.42 -2.29
C ARG A 331 5.73 9.80 -2.28
N TYR A 332 5.47 10.64 -1.28
CA TYR A 332 6.04 11.99 -1.21
C TYR A 332 7.55 12.00 -1.04
N LEU A 333 8.17 10.90 -0.60
CA LEU A 333 9.63 10.74 -0.67
C LEU A 333 10.10 10.70 -2.14
N LEU A 334 9.32 10.14 -3.06
CA LEU A 334 9.64 10.20 -4.50
C LEU A 334 9.08 11.44 -5.16
N LEU A 335 7.98 12.02 -4.69
CA LEU A 335 7.35 13.16 -5.35
C LEU A 335 7.97 14.51 -4.93
N LYS A 336 8.83 14.53 -3.90
CA LYS A 336 9.45 15.76 -3.38
C LYS A 336 10.94 15.58 -3.05
N PRO A 337 11.85 16.19 -3.82
CA PRO A 337 13.30 16.02 -3.64
C PRO A 337 13.78 16.38 -2.23
N GLU A 338 13.27 17.48 -1.68
CA GLU A 338 13.63 17.98 -0.35
C GLU A 338 13.21 17.06 0.81
N LEU A 339 12.23 16.18 0.58
CA LEU A 339 11.89 15.11 1.51
C LEU A 339 12.82 13.91 1.34
N PHE A 340 13.15 13.56 0.10
CA PHE A 340 14.09 12.47 -0.19
C PHE A 340 15.48 12.76 0.37
N SER A 341 16.06 13.94 0.13
CA SER A 341 17.43 14.25 0.55
C SER A 341 17.64 14.18 2.07
N ASN A 342 16.59 14.46 2.85
CA ASN A 342 16.65 14.53 4.31
C ASN A 342 15.96 13.36 5.01
N PHE A 343 15.49 12.34 4.28
CA PHE A 343 14.59 11.31 4.81
C PHE A 343 15.13 10.58 6.04
N ARG A 344 16.46 10.43 6.16
CA ARG A 344 17.11 9.75 7.30
C ARG A 344 17.02 10.54 8.61
N ASN A 345 16.91 11.86 8.54
CA ASN A 345 16.91 12.76 9.69
C ASN A 345 15.56 13.46 9.89
N LEU A 346 14.58 13.18 9.02
CA LEU A 346 13.30 13.85 9.02
C LEU A 346 12.38 13.22 10.07
N THR A 347 11.87 14.05 10.98
CA THR A 347 10.87 13.60 11.96
C THR A 347 9.52 13.35 11.29
N VAL A 348 8.68 12.51 11.91
CA VAL A 348 7.31 12.27 11.44
C VAL A 348 6.51 13.58 11.36
N MET A 349 6.60 14.43 12.38
CA MET A 349 5.89 15.71 12.40
C MET A 349 6.36 16.66 11.29
N ASP A 350 7.66 16.75 11.05
CA ASP A 350 8.19 17.62 9.99
C ASP A 350 7.85 17.11 8.60
N PHE A 351 7.90 15.79 8.39
CA PHE A 351 7.39 15.16 7.17
C PHE A 351 5.92 15.52 6.95
N MET A 352 5.08 15.34 7.96
CA MET A 352 3.65 15.66 7.91
C MET A 352 3.39 17.14 7.58
N LYS A 353 4.11 18.06 8.23
CA LYS A 353 3.99 19.50 7.94
C LYS A 353 4.35 19.81 6.50
N LYS A 354 5.43 19.22 5.98
CA LYS A 354 5.88 19.42 4.58
C LYS A 354 4.97 18.80 3.53
N ILE A 355 4.25 17.71 3.86
CA ILE A 355 3.21 17.18 2.96
C ILE A 355 1.99 18.09 2.94
N VAL A 356 1.54 18.57 4.10
CA VAL A 356 0.37 19.44 4.25
C VAL A 356 0.62 20.83 3.67
N SER A 357 1.79 21.43 3.87
CA SER A 357 2.11 22.76 3.33
C SER A 357 2.14 22.80 1.79
N ALA A 358 2.25 21.64 1.13
CA ALA A 358 2.18 21.55 -0.33
C ALA A 358 0.78 21.18 -0.84
N SER A 359 -0.12 20.68 0.02
CA SER A 359 -1.54 20.56 -0.31
C SER A 359 -2.20 21.90 0.01
N TYR A 360 -2.80 22.55 -0.98
CA TYR A 360 -3.42 23.88 -0.89
C TYR A 360 -4.68 23.95 0.01
N GLU A 361 -4.79 23.12 1.04
CA GLU A 361 -5.73 23.37 2.12
C GLU A 361 -5.02 24.14 3.23
N SER A 362 -5.26 25.47 3.18
CA SER A 362 -5.20 26.48 4.23
C SER A 362 -4.58 26.04 5.57
N GLY A 363 -3.72 26.90 6.15
CA GLY A 363 -3.01 26.74 7.43
C GLY A 363 -3.84 26.50 8.70
N LYS A 364 -4.96 25.80 8.62
CA LYS A 364 -5.54 25.00 9.69
C LYS A 364 -4.64 23.79 9.92
N VAL A 365 -4.20 23.63 11.17
CA VAL A 365 -3.76 22.34 11.67
C VAL A 365 -4.89 21.34 11.40
N THR A 366 -4.72 20.46 10.40
CA THR A 366 -5.72 19.44 10.08
C THR A 366 -5.79 18.50 11.28
N ARG A 367 -6.81 18.71 12.13
CA ARG A 367 -7.05 17.82 13.26
C ARG A 367 -7.21 16.40 12.72
N PRO A 368 -6.61 15.40 13.37
CA PRO A 368 -6.78 14.02 12.94
C PRO A 368 -8.26 13.65 12.94
N ILE A 369 -8.73 13.07 11.84
CA ILE A 369 -10.10 12.56 11.74
C ILE A 369 -10.20 11.35 12.67
N THR A 370 -11.07 11.45 13.67
CA THR A 370 -11.24 10.47 14.75
C THR A 370 -12.71 10.19 15.01
N CYS A 371 -12.99 9.11 15.73
CA CYS A 371 -14.31 8.77 16.26
C CYS A 371 -14.24 8.47 17.75
N LYS A 372 -15.40 8.49 18.43
CA LYS A 372 -15.52 8.09 19.83
C LYS A 372 -15.89 6.60 19.94
N PRO A 373 -15.63 5.93 21.07
CA PRO A 373 -15.87 4.48 21.22
C PRO A 373 -17.33 4.05 21.07
N ASP A 374 -18.26 4.99 21.20
CA ASP A 374 -19.71 4.82 21.05
C ASP A 374 -20.23 5.24 19.66
N SER A 375 -19.35 5.59 18.72
CA SER A 375 -19.73 5.93 17.35
C SER A 375 -20.38 4.75 16.63
N THR A 376 -21.40 5.03 15.82
CA THR A 376 -22.15 4.00 15.08
C THR A 376 -21.41 3.55 13.82
N LEU A 377 -21.71 2.35 13.33
CA LEU A 377 -21.13 1.85 12.08
C LEU A 377 -21.46 2.72 10.87
N ASP A 378 -22.70 3.20 10.79
CA ASP A 378 -23.14 4.15 9.77
C ASP A 378 -22.27 5.42 9.76
N SER A 379 -22.03 6.03 10.93
CA SER A 379 -21.18 7.23 11.02
C SER A 379 -19.73 6.98 10.60
N VAL A 380 -19.20 5.78 10.90
CA VAL A 380 -17.84 5.38 10.53
C VAL A 380 -17.73 5.15 9.03
N ILE A 381 -18.68 4.43 8.41
CA ILE A 381 -18.74 4.23 6.94
C ILE A 381 -18.80 5.59 6.25
N HIS A 382 -19.72 6.46 6.69
CA HIS A 382 -19.89 7.79 6.14
C HIS A 382 -18.60 8.61 6.21
N THR A 383 -17.90 8.58 7.36
CA THR A 383 -16.64 9.31 7.54
C THR A 383 -15.54 8.75 6.65
N LEU A 384 -15.37 7.43 6.59
CA LEU A 384 -14.37 6.78 5.73
C LEU A 384 -14.60 7.09 4.25
N ALA A 385 -15.86 7.04 3.79
CA ALA A 385 -16.24 7.28 2.40
C ALA A 385 -16.13 8.77 2.03
N SER A 386 -16.76 9.67 2.79
CA SER A 386 -16.79 11.11 2.49
C SER A 386 -15.42 11.78 2.57
N GLN A 387 -14.57 11.34 3.50
CA GLN A 387 -13.22 11.87 3.67
C GLN A 387 -12.18 11.12 2.82
N SER A 388 -12.59 10.07 2.08
CA SER A 388 -11.71 9.23 1.27
C SER A 388 -10.49 8.69 2.05
N ILE A 389 -10.69 8.37 3.33
CA ILE A 389 -9.65 7.86 4.24
C ILE A 389 -9.76 6.35 4.40
N HIS A 390 -8.62 5.69 4.59
CA HIS A 390 -8.56 4.23 4.67
C HIS A 390 -8.76 3.68 6.10
N ARG A 391 -8.79 4.57 7.08
CA ARG A 391 -8.97 4.24 8.50
C ARG A 391 -9.40 5.46 9.29
N ILE A 392 -9.99 5.20 10.43
CA ILE A 392 -10.32 6.18 11.46
C ILE A 392 -9.80 5.66 12.80
N TYR A 393 -9.21 6.54 13.61
CA TYR A 393 -8.77 6.18 14.95
C TYR A 393 -9.88 6.48 15.95
N THR A 394 -10.05 5.57 16.90
CA THR A 394 -10.96 5.75 18.03
C THR A 394 -10.17 6.37 19.17
N VAL A 395 -10.70 7.45 19.74
CA VAL A 395 -10.08 8.17 20.86
C VAL A 395 -11.00 8.28 22.06
N ASP A 396 -10.44 8.31 23.25
CA ASP A 396 -11.19 8.50 24.50
C ASP A 396 -11.60 9.97 24.75
N GLY A 397 -12.02 10.29 25.97
CA GLY A 397 -12.37 11.66 26.38
C GLY A 397 -11.19 12.63 26.44
N GLN A 398 -9.95 12.13 26.40
CA GLN A 398 -8.71 12.90 26.48
C GLN A 398 -7.91 12.89 25.16
N ASP A 399 -8.55 12.49 24.07
CA ASP A 399 -7.95 12.32 22.73
C ASP A 399 -6.78 11.32 22.70
N GLN A 400 -6.76 10.36 23.63
CA GLN A 400 -5.81 9.25 23.61
C GLN A 400 -6.32 8.17 22.67
N VAL A 401 -5.42 7.60 21.87
CA VAL A 401 -5.79 6.57 20.90
C VAL A 401 -6.08 5.24 21.61
N VAL A 402 -7.30 4.74 21.47
CA VAL A 402 -7.76 3.47 22.06
C VAL A 402 -8.03 2.38 21.02
N GLY A 403 -8.17 2.74 19.75
CA GLY A 403 -8.45 1.78 18.68
C GLY A 403 -8.28 2.34 17.27
N VAL A 404 -8.37 1.46 16.28
CA VAL A 404 -8.38 1.81 14.86
C VAL A 404 -9.43 0.98 14.15
N ILE A 405 -10.14 1.59 13.21
CA ILE A 405 -11.09 0.93 12.32
C ILE A 405 -10.66 1.22 10.89
N THR A 406 -10.41 0.17 10.11
CA THR A 406 -10.00 0.27 8.70
C THR A 406 -11.14 -0.08 7.75
N LEU A 407 -10.99 0.26 6.46
CA LEU A 407 -11.91 -0.20 5.41
C LEU A 407 -12.07 -1.72 5.42
N ARG A 408 -10.99 -2.46 5.69
CA ARG A 408 -11.03 -3.91 5.79
C ARG A 408 -11.90 -4.38 6.95
N ASP A 409 -11.79 -3.75 8.11
CA ASP A 409 -12.57 -4.14 9.28
C ASP A 409 -14.06 -3.89 9.03
N VAL A 410 -14.39 -2.79 8.34
CA VAL A 410 -15.73 -2.48 7.85
C VAL A 410 -16.24 -3.55 6.89
N ILE A 411 -15.49 -3.87 5.82
CA ILE A 411 -15.89 -4.93 4.86
C ILE A 411 -16.10 -6.26 5.56
N SER A 412 -15.18 -6.61 6.47
CA SER A 412 -15.27 -7.84 7.24
C SER A 412 -16.57 -7.92 8.03
N CYS A 413 -17.10 -6.80 8.54
CA CYS A 413 -18.30 -6.79 9.38
C CYS A 413 -19.53 -7.39 8.73
N PHE A 414 -19.68 -7.24 7.42
CA PHE A 414 -20.93 -7.59 6.75
C PHE A 414 -21.00 -9.03 6.27
N ILE A 415 -19.89 -9.78 6.38
CA ILE A 415 -19.78 -11.10 5.77
C ILE A 415 -19.25 -12.13 6.77
N ASN A 416 -19.82 -13.32 6.69
CA ASN A 416 -19.18 -14.54 7.14
C ASN A 416 -18.77 -15.36 5.91
N GLU A 417 -17.83 -16.28 6.09
CA GLU A 417 -17.49 -17.25 5.05
C GLU A 417 -18.38 -18.50 5.23
N PRO A 418 -19.22 -18.85 4.24
CA PRO A 418 -19.99 -20.10 4.30
C PRO A 418 -19.10 -21.32 4.17
N ASP A 419 -19.44 -22.41 4.89
CA ASP A 419 -18.65 -23.66 4.93
C ASP A 419 -18.37 -24.27 3.54
N TYR A 420 -19.29 -24.07 2.58
CA TYR A 420 -19.19 -24.61 1.20
C TYR A 420 -18.66 -23.61 0.17
N HIS A 421 -18.44 -22.35 0.55
CA HIS A 421 -17.98 -21.33 -0.42
C HIS A 421 -16.57 -21.64 -0.93
N PHE A 422 -15.78 -22.37 -0.14
CA PHE A 422 -14.42 -22.78 -0.42
C PHE A 422 -14.26 -23.66 -1.67
N ASP A 423 -15.23 -24.53 -1.97
CA ASP A 423 -15.08 -25.54 -3.04
C ASP A 423 -15.70 -25.09 -4.37
N ASP A 424 -16.86 -24.42 -4.35
CA ASP A 424 -17.60 -24.09 -5.58
C ASP A 424 -17.12 -22.79 -6.27
N TYR A 425 -16.57 -21.84 -5.52
CA TYR A 425 -16.20 -20.50 -6.04
C TYR A 425 -14.72 -20.14 -5.84
N TYR A 426 -14.05 -20.74 -4.85
CA TYR A 426 -12.65 -20.44 -4.50
C TYR A 426 -11.63 -21.40 -5.06
N GLY A 427 -12.03 -22.57 -5.57
CA GLY A 427 -11.11 -23.60 -6.06
C GLY A 427 -10.08 -23.08 -7.07
N PHE A 428 -10.43 -22.03 -7.82
CA PHE A 428 -9.53 -21.37 -8.77
C PHE A 428 -8.62 -20.31 -8.11
N ALA A 429 -9.19 -19.33 -7.41
CA ALA A 429 -8.45 -18.18 -6.84
C ALA A 429 -7.54 -18.59 -5.67
N VAL A 430 -8.01 -19.49 -4.81
CA VAL A 430 -7.25 -19.97 -3.64
C VAL A 430 -6.16 -20.93 -4.08
N LYS A 431 -6.40 -21.83 -5.04
CA LYS A 431 -5.34 -22.72 -5.57
C LYS A 431 -4.16 -21.93 -6.15
N GLU A 432 -4.40 -20.77 -6.77
CA GLU A 432 -3.33 -19.86 -7.20
C GLU A 432 -2.63 -19.15 -6.04
N MET A 433 -3.36 -18.71 -5.00
CA MET A 433 -2.76 -18.22 -3.76
C MET A 433 -1.92 -19.30 -3.04
N LEU A 434 -2.25 -20.59 -3.22
CA LEU A 434 -1.60 -21.73 -2.57
C LEU A 434 -0.48 -22.39 -3.39
N ASN A 435 -0.41 -22.13 -4.70
CA ASN A 435 0.59 -22.72 -5.58
C ASN A 435 1.91 -21.94 -5.64
N HIS A 436 1.96 -20.71 -5.13
CA HIS A 436 3.14 -19.85 -5.14
C HIS A 436 3.77 -19.69 -3.76
#